data_AF-A0A1G9Y5V7-F1
#
_entry.id   AF-A0A1G9Y5V7-F1
#
_cell.length_a   1.000
_cell.length_b   1.000
_cell.length_c   1.000
_cell.angle_alpha   90.00
_cell.angle_beta   90.00
_cell.angle_gamma   90.00
#
_symmetry.space_group_name_H-M   'P 1'
#
loop_
_entity.id
_entity.type
_entity.pdbx_description
1 polymer ?
#
loop_
_entity_poly.entity_id
_entity_poly.type
_entity_poly.pdbx_seq_one_letter_code
_entity_poly.pdbx_strand_id
1 'polypeptide(L)'
;MKGFRVVCNRHHCVDQQLCRWLLLSLDRLPGDKVNMTQELIANMLGVRREGVTASAGKLQKAGLISYKRGRITVTDRAGLEERVCECYAVVKEEYDRLLSHDHVAAA
;
A
#
# COMPACT_ATOMS: atom_id res chain seq x y z
N MET A 1 13.30 11.34 -6.08
CA MET A 1 12.19 10.35 -5.94
C MET A 1 10.85 10.99 -5.45
N LYS A 2 10.42 12.15 -5.97
CA LYS A 2 9.23 12.90 -5.46
C LYS A 2 8.04 13.03 -6.45
N GLY A 3 8.02 12.28 -7.57
CA GLY A 3 7.01 12.44 -8.63
C GLY A 3 5.87 11.39 -8.68
N PHE A 4 6.17 10.11 -8.47
CA PHE A 4 5.23 9.00 -8.76
C PHE A 4 4.03 8.89 -7.79
N ARG A 5 4.07 9.52 -6.62
CA ARG A 5 2.92 9.54 -5.68
C ARG A 5 1.81 10.46 -6.17
N VAL A 6 2.16 11.60 -6.76
CA VAL A 6 1.20 12.67 -7.09
C VAL A 6 0.29 12.27 -8.25
N VAL A 7 0.82 11.55 -9.23
CA VAL A 7 0.05 11.08 -10.40
C VAL A 7 -0.94 9.99 -9.99
N CYS A 8 -0.50 9.02 -9.19
CA CYS A 8 -1.35 7.92 -8.74
C CYS A 8 -2.57 8.41 -7.95
N ASN A 9 -2.38 9.42 -7.08
CA ASN A 9 -3.44 9.88 -6.20
C ASN A 9 -4.55 10.65 -6.93
N ARG A 10 -4.27 11.15 -8.13
CA ARG A 10 -5.23 11.89 -8.97
C ARG A 10 -5.96 11.02 -9.99
N HIS A 11 -5.38 9.90 -10.40
CA HIS A 11 -5.92 9.07 -11.48
C HIS A 11 -6.52 7.73 -11.01
N HIS A 12 -6.20 7.29 -9.79
CA HIS A 12 -6.69 6.02 -9.25
C HIS A 12 -7.62 6.22 -8.06
N CYS A 13 -8.52 5.27 -7.85
CA CYS A 13 -9.44 5.31 -6.73
C CYS A 13 -8.71 5.10 -5.38
N VAL A 14 -9.35 5.52 -4.29
CA VAL A 14 -8.78 5.35 -2.93
C VAL A 14 -8.57 3.87 -2.61
N ASP A 15 -9.41 2.97 -3.14
CA ASP A 15 -9.26 1.52 -2.98
C ASP A 15 -7.91 1.05 -3.56
N GLN A 16 -7.57 1.44 -4.78
CA GLN A 16 -6.30 1.12 -5.45
C GLN A 16 -5.09 1.74 -4.73
N GLN A 17 -5.22 3.02 -4.32
CA GLN A 17 -4.15 3.72 -3.58
C GLN A 17 -3.86 3.04 -2.23
N LEU A 18 -4.91 2.61 -1.52
CA LEU A 18 -4.77 1.91 -0.25
C LEU A 18 -4.14 0.52 -0.44
N CYS A 19 -4.55 -0.25 -1.46
CA CYS A 19 -3.92 -1.53 -1.78
C CYS A 19 -2.43 -1.35 -2.06
N ARG A 20 -2.07 -0.33 -2.86
CA ARG A 20 -0.68 -0.02 -3.20
C ARG A 20 0.13 0.34 -1.97
N TRP A 21 -0.43 1.16 -1.10
CA TRP A 21 0.24 1.57 0.13
C TRP A 21 0.47 0.38 1.06
N LEU A 22 -0.52 -0.49 1.25
CA LEU A 22 -0.38 -1.71 2.06
C LEU A 22 0.71 -2.62 1.52
N LEU A 23 0.68 -2.93 0.21
CA LEU A 23 1.68 -3.79 -0.41
C LEU A 23 3.09 -3.22 -0.29
N LEU A 24 3.30 -1.93 -0.62
CA LEU A 24 4.60 -1.28 -0.49
C LEU A 24 5.09 -1.18 0.96
N SER A 25 4.18 -1.07 1.93
CA SER A 25 4.53 -1.10 3.35
C SER A 25 5.00 -2.49 3.79
N LEU A 26 4.31 -3.54 3.34
CA LEU A 26 4.64 -4.93 3.67
C LEU A 26 5.89 -5.42 2.94
N ASP A 27 6.18 -4.90 1.75
CA ASP A 27 7.43 -5.23 1.02
C ASP A 27 8.70 -4.77 1.77
N ARG A 28 8.53 -3.89 2.79
CA ARG A 28 9.63 -3.32 3.59
C ARG A 28 9.65 -3.79 5.03
N LEU A 29 8.62 -4.52 5.46
CA LEU A 29 8.44 -4.96 6.83
C LEU A 29 8.32 -6.47 6.87
N PRO A 30 8.95 -7.16 7.82
CA PRO A 30 8.69 -8.58 8.00
C PRO A 30 7.24 -8.79 8.47
N GLY A 31 6.48 -9.61 7.73
CA GLY A 31 5.14 -10.07 8.09
C GLY A 31 4.00 -9.43 7.30
N ASP A 32 2.81 -9.47 7.89
CA ASP A 32 1.51 -9.17 7.27
C ASP A 32 0.76 -8.00 7.94
N LYS A 33 1.43 -7.27 8.85
CA LYS A 33 0.80 -6.29 9.74
C LYS A 33 1.37 -4.90 9.56
N VAL A 34 0.48 -3.92 9.59
CA VAL A 34 0.81 -2.49 9.62
C VAL A 34 0.09 -1.83 10.78
N ASN A 35 0.86 -1.22 11.69
CA ASN A 35 0.34 -0.44 12.81
C ASN A 35 0.20 1.02 12.39
N MET A 36 -0.98 1.38 11.88
CA MET A 36 -1.26 2.72 11.37
C MET A 36 -2.76 3.02 11.49
N THR A 37 -3.12 4.24 11.86
CA THR A 37 -4.52 4.68 11.87
C THR A 37 -4.96 5.08 10.47
N GLN A 38 -6.26 4.99 10.20
CA GLN A 38 -6.85 5.50 8.95
C GLN A 38 -6.58 7.00 8.72
N GLU A 39 -6.45 7.79 9.79
CA GLU A 39 -6.12 9.21 9.71
C GLU A 39 -4.70 9.43 9.18
N LEU A 40 -3.72 8.71 9.73
CA LEU A 40 -2.34 8.78 9.25
C LEU A 40 -2.23 8.28 7.81
N ILE A 41 -2.96 7.22 7.45
CA ILE A 41 -3.02 6.74 6.07
C ILE A 41 -3.61 7.81 5.14
N ALA A 42 -4.70 8.46 5.55
CA ALA A 42 -5.32 9.53 4.77
C ALA A 42 -4.35 10.68 4.50
N ASN A 43 -3.61 11.11 5.53
CA ASN A 43 -2.57 12.12 5.41
C ASN A 43 -1.44 11.69 4.45
N MET A 44 -1.01 10.43 4.52
CA MET A 44 0.04 9.90 3.62
C MET A 44 -0.42 9.77 2.16
N LEU A 45 -1.71 9.48 1.95
CA LEU A 45 -2.32 9.38 0.63
C LEU A 45 -2.83 10.74 0.11
N GLY A 46 -2.86 11.79 0.94
CA GLY A 46 -3.40 13.10 0.54
C GLY A 46 -4.89 13.03 0.16
N VAL A 47 -5.65 12.15 0.80
CA VAL A 47 -7.09 11.95 0.59
C VAL A 47 -7.87 12.21 1.87
N ARG A 48 -9.19 12.27 1.77
CA ARG A 48 -10.05 12.40 2.96
C ARG A 48 -10.12 11.10 3.76
N ARG A 49 -10.18 11.21 5.09
CA ARG A 49 -10.27 10.07 6.02
C ARG A 49 -11.48 9.16 5.74
N GLU A 50 -12.60 9.74 5.33
CA GLU A 50 -13.81 9.00 4.98
C GLU A 50 -13.57 8.07 3.79
N GLY A 51 -12.76 8.51 2.82
CA GLY A 51 -12.35 7.68 1.69
C GLY A 51 -11.57 6.46 2.14
N VAL A 52 -10.57 6.65 3.00
CA VAL A 52 -9.77 5.54 3.57
C VAL A 52 -10.65 4.60 4.39
N THR A 53 -11.59 5.16 5.16
CA THR A 53 -12.52 4.37 5.99
C THR A 53 -13.42 3.50 5.11
N ALA A 54 -13.99 4.07 4.05
CA ALA A 54 -14.82 3.34 3.09
C ALA A 54 -14.02 2.26 2.36
N SER A 55 -12.82 2.58 1.87
CA SER A 55 -11.93 1.62 1.21
C SER A 55 -11.53 0.47 2.13
N ALA A 56 -11.07 0.77 3.35
CA ALA A 56 -10.73 -0.25 4.34
C ALA A 56 -11.93 -1.15 4.65
N GLY A 57 -13.13 -0.57 4.78
CA GLY A 57 -14.36 -1.33 4.97
C GLY A 57 -14.67 -2.28 3.81
N LYS A 58 -14.48 -1.85 2.56
CA LYS A 58 -14.65 -2.71 1.38
C LYS A 58 -13.65 -3.86 1.34
N LEU A 59 -12.37 -3.56 1.57
CA LEU A 59 -11.30 -4.58 1.59
C LEU A 59 -11.53 -5.58 2.72
N GLN A 60 -12.00 -5.12 3.89
CA GLN A 60 -12.34 -6.00 5.00
C GLN A 60 -13.54 -6.89 4.70
N LYS A 61 -14.61 -6.35 4.09
CA LYS A 61 -15.76 -7.14 3.63
C LYS A 61 -15.37 -8.18 2.58
N ALA A 62 -14.38 -7.87 1.74
CA ALA A 62 -13.83 -8.79 0.74
C ALA A 62 -12.87 -9.84 1.33
N GLY A 63 -12.60 -9.81 2.64
CA GLY A 63 -11.69 -10.78 3.28
C GLY A 63 -10.20 -10.54 2.99
N LEU A 64 -9.84 -9.38 2.45
CA LEU A 64 -8.47 -9.06 2.05
C LEU A 64 -7.63 -8.48 3.19
N ILE A 65 -8.32 -7.81 4.13
CA ILE A 65 -7.70 -7.26 5.33
C ILE A 65 -8.57 -7.50 6.56
N SER A 66 -7.93 -7.47 7.72
CA SER A 66 -8.58 -7.26 9.02
C SER A 66 -8.11 -5.93 9.59
N TYR A 67 -9.03 -5.10 10.12
CA TYR A 67 -8.68 -3.85 10.78
C TYR A 67 -9.24 -3.79 12.19
N LYS A 68 -8.36 -3.61 13.19
CA LYS A 68 -8.76 -3.50 14.60
C LYS A 68 -7.81 -2.58 15.36
N ARG A 69 -8.35 -1.55 16.02
CA ARG A 69 -7.61 -0.63 16.91
C ARG A 69 -6.31 -0.05 16.29
N GLY A 70 -6.40 0.49 15.06
CA GLY A 70 -5.24 1.11 14.39
C GLY A 70 -4.20 0.11 13.88
N ARG A 71 -4.59 -1.16 13.72
CA ARG A 71 -3.76 -2.22 13.15
C ARG A 71 -4.49 -2.84 11.98
N ILE A 72 -3.83 -2.84 10.82
CA ILE A 72 -4.27 -3.55 9.63
C ILE A 72 -3.45 -4.83 9.53
N THR A 73 -4.11 -5.96 9.34
CA THR A 73 -3.50 -7.23 8.96
C THR A 73 -3.96 -7.55 7.54
N VAL A 74 -3.04 -7.82 6.62
CA VAL A 74 -3.39 -8.30 5.28
C VAL A 74 -3.60 -9.81 5.36
N THR A 75 -4.82 -10.25 5.09
CA THR A 75 -5.21 -11.67 5.18
C THR A 75 -5.11 -12.38 3.84
N ASP A 76 -5.26 -11.64 2.74
CA ASP A 76 -5.05 -12.14 1.39
C ASP A 76 -4.25 -11.11 0.59
N ARG A 77 -2.96 -11.39 0.46
CA ARG A 77 -2.04 -10.54 -0.28
C ARG A 77 -2.31 -10.60 -1.80
N ALA A 78 -2.58 -11.80 -2.34
CA ALA A 78 -2.82 -11.98 -3.76
C ALA A 78 -4.07 -11.20 -4.20
N GLY A 79 -5.14 -11.26 -3.41
CA GLY A 79 -6.35 -10.48 -3.67
C GLY A 79 -6.16 -8.96 -3.55
N LEU A 80 -5.15 -8.48 -2.81
CA LEU A 80 -4.75 -7.06 -2.86
C LEU A 80 -3.96 -6.73 -4.13
N GLU A 81 -3.09 -7.62 -4.58
CA GLU A 81 -2.32 -7.46 -5.83
C GLU A 81 -3.22 -7.44 -7.06
N GLU A 82 -4.37 -8.13 -7.05
CA GLU A 82 -5.39 -8.04 -8.11
C GLU A 82 -6.12 -6.69 -8.15
N ARG A 83 -6.14 -5.96 -7.03
CA ARG A 83 -6.90 -4.70 -6.88
C ARG A 83 -6.03 -3.45 -6.88
N VAL A 84 -4.71 -3.63 -6.89
CA VAL A 84 -3.77 -2.52 -6.91
C VAL A 84 -3.69 -1.90 -8.30
N CYS A 85 -3.34 -0.61 -8.38
CA CYS A 85 -3.02 -0.02 -9.66
C CYS A 85 -1.66 -0.49 -10.18
N GLU A 86 -1.47 -0.38 -11.50
CA GLU A 86 -0.25 -0.70 -12.23
C GLU A 86 0.98 0.06 -11.69
N CYS A 87 0.77 1.21 -11.04
CA CYS A 87 1.83 1.97 -10.38
C CYS A 87 2.54 1.19 -9.26
N TYR A 88 1.95 0.11 -8.75
CA TYR A 88 2.61 -0.78 -7.79
C TYR A 88 3.78 -1.52 -8.43
N ALA A 89 3.56 -2.18 -9.56
CA ALA A 89 4.57 -2.97 -10.25
C ALA A 89 5.80 -2.11 -10.60
N VAL A 90 5.58 -0.92 -11.16
CA VAL A 90 6.66 0.02 -11.52
C VAL A 90 7.51 0.42 -10.31
N VAL A 91 6.89 0.67 -9.16
CA VAL A 91 7.64 1.08 -7.95
C VAL A 91 8.30 -0.11 -7.28
N LYS A 92 7.67 -1.28 -7.30
CA LYS A 92 8.26 -2.50 -6.77
C LYS A 92 9.50 -2.88 -7.57
N GLU A 93 9.40 -2.90 -8.90
CA GLU A 93 10.52 -3.22 -9.79
C GLU A 93 11.70 -2.25 -9.58
N GLU A 94 11.42 -0.95 -9.53
CA GLU A 94 12.48 0.04 -9.28
C GLU A 94 13.09 -0.10 -7.88
N TYR A 95 12.29 -0.44 -6.87
CA TYR A 95 12.78 -0.69 -5.52
C TYR A 95 13.65 -1.95 -5.44
N ASP A 96 13.18 -3.05 -6.02
CA ASP A 96 13.91 -4.33 -6.10
C ASP A 96 15.22 -4.17 -6.87
N ARG A 97 15.21 -3.40 -7.97
CA ARG A 97 16.41 -3.05 -8.74
C ARG A 97 17.42 -2.28 -7.89
N LEU A 98 16.99 -1.28 -7.11
CA LEU A 98 17.91 -0.51 -6.27
C LEU A 98 18.52 -1.38 -5.17
N LEU A 99 17.70 -2.19 -4.48
CA LEU A 99 18.20 -3.11 -3.45
C LEU A 99 19.12 -4.20 -4.03
N SER A 100 18.89 -4.64 -5.27
CA SER A 100 19.77 -5.61 -5.92
C SER A 100 21.13 -5.00 -6.28
N HIS A 101 21.18 -3.70 -6.62
CA HIS A 101 22.44 -2.99 -6.88
C HIS A 101 23.21 -2.73 -5.58
N ASP A 102 22.52 -2.38 -4.49
CA ASP A 102 23.16 -2.14 -3.18
C ASP A 102 23.81 -3.41 -2.60
N HIS A 103 23.27 -4.60 -2.89
CA HIS A 103 23.91 -5.86 -2.51
C HIS A 103 25.12 -6.24 -3.39
N VAL A 104 25.18 -5.79 -4.64
CA VAL A 104 26.35 -6.03 -5.53
C VAL A 104 27.46 -5.01 -5.27
N ALA A 105 27.14 -3.79 -4.82
CA ALA A 105 28.14 -2.79 -4.44
C ALA A 105 28.79 -3.05 -3.07
N ALA A 106 28.25 -3.98 -2.28
CA ALA A 106 28.73 -4.34 -0.94
C ALA A 106 29.49 -5.69 -0.89
N ALA A 107 29.72 -6.33 -2.05
CA ALA A 107 30.49 -7.59 -2.20
C ALA A 107 31.75 -7.34 -3.04
#